data_AF-A0A349HE99-F1
#
_entry.id   AF-A0A349HE99-F1
#
_cell.length_a   1.000
_cell.length_b   1.000
_cell.length_c   1.000
_cell.angle_alpha   90.00
_cell.angle_beta   90.00
_cell.angle_gamma   90.00
#
_symmetry.space_group_name_H-M   'P 1'
#
loop_
_entity.id
_entity.type
_entity.pdbx_description
1 polymer ?
#
loop_
_entity_poly.entity_id
_entity_poly.type
_entity_poly.pdbx_seq_one_letter_code
_entity_poly.pdbx_strand_id
1 'polypeptide(L)'
;MSDYVNWNPGISLGISEIDLEHQTFVVIINELDKNKANPVMAQRIVQALVRYAAFHFQSEENIMFAARYPGLEAHRSTHLHLLEDLNIVMVDLKTEADYNYEPILSFFKDWYVNHTSKADMRFAEFLNRQALAKDQVSQPTAVGTSTAPPRALKASNLSSLSLSILERFAAVLATSQMTLHSLIEEIQPAKPVIAAKLTRLLNNQDYTTITTLVQTALQARLAAARPVRSKSAAAGKASRPRPEPI
;
A
#
# COMPACT_ATOMS: atom_id res chain seq x y z
N MET A 1 25.29 1.98 -17.08
CA MET A 1 24.49 0.80 -16.72
C MET A 1 23.06 1.09 -17.10
N SER A 2 22.40 0.18 -17.82
CA SER A 2 20.98 0.28 -18.17
C SER A 2 20.12 -0.03 -16.94
N ASP A 3 18.99 0.67 -16.78
CA ASP A 3 18.05 0.40 -15.69
C ASP A 3 17.49 -1.02 -15.77
N TYR A 4 17.22 -1.63 -14.60
CA TYR A 4 16.73 -3.00 -14.47
C TYR A 4 15.31 -3.18 -15.02
N VAL A 5 14.47 -2.16 -14.80
CA VAL A 5 13.17 -1.96 -15.43
C VAL A 5 13.14 -0.57 -16.05
N ASN A 6 12.61 -0.45 -17.27
CA ASN A 6 12.45 0.83 -17.93
C ASN A 6 10.96 1.13 -18.09
N TRP A 7 10.57 2.37 -17.81
CA TRP A 7 9.25 2.84 -18.20
C TRP A 7 9.13 2.82 -19.72
N ASN A 8 8.02 2.33 -20.24
CA ASN A 8 7.73 2.28 -21.66
C ASN A 8 6.37 2.96 -21.90
N PRO A 9 6.26 3.93 -22.83
CA PRO A 9 4.97 4.49 -23.22
C PRO A 9 3.93 3.44 -23.62
N GLY A 10 4.34 2.25 -24.09
CA GLY A 10 3.44 1.14 -24.42
C GLY A 10 2.69 0.52 -23.24
N ILE A 11 3.09 0.81 -21.99
CA ILE A 11 2.35 0.42 -20.78
C ILE A 11 1.62 1.61 -20.11
N SER A 12 1.62 2.78 -20.75
CA SER A 12 0.80 3.91 -20.34
C SER A 12 -0.68 3.59 -20.57
N LEU A 13 -1.49 3.84 -19.54
CA LEU A 13 -2.93 3.63 -19.55
C LEU A 13 -3.69 4.87 -20.04
N GLY A 14 -3.03 6.03 -20.09
CA GLY A 14 -3.68 7.31 -20.37
C GLY A 14 -4.46 7.86 -19.17
N ILE A 15 -4.29 7.26 -17.99
CA ILE A 15 -4.84 7.72 -16.72
C ILE A 15 -3.69 8.35 -15.94
N SER A 16 -3.61 9.69 -15.96
CA SER A 16 -2.41 10.44 -15.53
C SER A 16 -1.93 10.06 -14.12
N GLU A 17 -2.87 9.90 -13.18
CA GLU A 17 -2.58 9.52 -11.80
C GLU A 17 -1.96 8.12 -11.73
N ILE A 18 -2.54 7.14 -12.44
CA ILE A 18 -2.07 5.76 -12.45
C ILE A 18 -0.73 5.62 -13.20
N ASP A 19 -0.55 6.34 -14.30
CA ASP A 19 0.72 6.33 -15.04
C ASP A 19 1.88 6.92 -14.22
N LEU A 20 1.62 7.93 -13.40
CA LEU A 20 2.60 8.45 -12.46
C LEU A 20 2.92 7.43 -11.36
N GLU A 21 1.91 6.72 -10.89
CA GLU A 21 2.09 5.65 -9.91
C GLU A 21 2.93 4.50 -10.48
N HIS A 22 2.66 4.08 -11.72
CA HIS A 22 3.45 3.09 -12.44
C HIS A 22 4.91 3.51 -12.64
N GLN A 23 5.16 4.77 -13.00
CA GLN A 23 6.52 5.30 -13.10
C GLN A 23 7.24 5.26 -11.75
N THR A 24 6.53 5.50 -10.65
CA THR A 24 7.10 5.43 -9.30
C THR A 24 7.49 3.99 -8.94
N PHE A 25 6.72 2.97 -9.33
CA PHE A 25 7.17 1.58 -9.19
C PHE A 25 8.49 1.31 -9.89
N VAL A 26 8.65 1.78 -11.14
CA VAL A 26 9.90 1.61 -11.89
C VAL A 26 11.08 2.21 -11.11
N VAL A 27 10.90 3.40 -10.53
CA VAL A 27 11.91 4.04 -9.68
C VAL A 27 12.24 3.16 -8.47
N ILE A 28 11.23 2.71 -7.70
CA ILE A 28 11.46 1.91 -6.48
C ILE A 28 12.15 0.57 -6.82
N ILE A 29 11.74 -0.09 -7.90
CA ILE A 29 12.34 -1.37 -8.35
C ILE A 29 13.80 -1.16 -8.75
N ASN A 30 14.11 -0.11 -9.51
CA ASN A 30 15.49 0.20 -9.90
C ASN A 30 16.35 0.59 -8.69
N GLU A 31 15.79 1.28 -7.70
CA GLU A 31 16.51 1.55 -6.46
C GLU A 31 16.79 0.27 -5.66
N LEU A 32 15.88 -0.71 -5.66
CA LEU A 32 16.13 -2.01 -5.06
C LEU A 32 17.28 -2.73 -5.76
N ASP A 33 17.30 -2.75 -7.10
CA ASP A 33 18.37 -3.37 -7.88
C ASP A 33 19.74 -2.76 -7.56
N LYS A 34 19.84 -1.43 -7.51
CA LYS A 34 21.09 -0.72 -7.18
C LYS A 34 21.57 -1.00 -5.76
N ASN A 35 20.65 -1.16 -4.81
CA ASN A 35 20.96 -1.23 -3.39
C ASN A 35 20.86 -2.65 -2.80
N LYS A 36 20.62 -3.69 -3.62
CA LYS A 36 20.42 -5.08 -3.16
C LYS A 36 21.58 -5.68 -2.37
N ALA A 37 22.81 -5.17 -2.57
CA ALA A 37 23.99 -5.57 -1.81
C ALA A 37 24.11 -4.88 -0.43
N ASN A 38 23.26 -3.90 -0.11
CA ASN A 38 23.17 -3.24 1.19
C ASN A 38 21.89 -3.70 1.91
N PRO A 39 21.96 -4.68 2.83
CA PRO A 39 20.76 -5.28 3.45
C PRO A 39 19.85 -4.27 4.15
N VAL A 40 20.42 -3.26 4.82
CA VAL A 40 19.64 -2.23 5.54
C VAL A 40 18.85 -1.36 4.55
N MET A 41 19.48 -0.98 3.44
CA MET A 41 18.82 -0.16 2.43
C MET A 41 17.81 -0.98 1.63
N ALA A 42 18.20 -2.17 1.16
CA ALA A 42 17.34 -3.07 0.41
C ALA A 42 16.05 -3.42 1.19
N GLN A 43 16.17 -3.75 2.48
CA GLN A 43 15.01 -4.01 3.33
C GLN A 43 14.07 -2.80 3.43
N ARG A 44 14.62 -1.58 3.55
CA ARG A 44 13.81 -0.34 3.58
C ARG A 44 13.10 -0.09 2.26
N ILE A 45 13.77 -0.37 1.14
CA ILE A 45 13.20 -0.22 -0.19
C ILE A 45 12.09 -1.25 -0.42
N VAL A 46 12.28 -2.52 -0.04
CA VAL A 46 11.21 -3.53 -0.10
C VAL A 46 10.00 -3.10 0.74
N GLN A 47 10.22 -2.60 1.97
CA GLN A 47 9.12 -2.06 2.78
C GLN A 47 8.40 -0.88 2.12
N ALA A 48 9.13 0.00 1.45
CA ALA A 48 8.53 1.10 0.68
C ALA A 48 7.71 0.55 -0.49
N LEU A 49 8.24 -0.44 -1.22
CA LEU A 49 7.60 -1.09 -2.35
C LEU A 49 6.28 -1.77 -1.96
N VAL A 50 6.24 -2.52 -0.85
CA VAL A 50 4.99 -3.14 -0.36
C VAL A 50 3.95 -2.11 0.03
N ARG A 51 4.34 -1.04 0.74
CA ARG A 51 3.43 0.04 1.11
C ARG A 51 2.91 0.78 -0.12
N TYR A 52 3.78 0.99 -1.10
CA TYR A 52 3.44 1.66 -2.35
C TYR A 52 2.48 0.82 -3.19
N ALA A 53 2.68 -0.50 -3.23
CA ALA A 53 1.76 -1.44 -3.88
C ALA A 53 0.34 -1.35 -3.29
N ALA A 54 0.21 -1.41 -1.98
CA ALA A 54 -1.10 -1.28 -1.33
C ALA A 54 -1.78 0.07 -1.62
N PHE A 55 -1.01 1.16 -1.62
CA PHE A 55 -1.51 2.49 -1.99
C PHE A 55 -2.03 2.53 -3.43
N HIS A 56 -1.21 2.07 -4.38
CA HIS A 56 -1.56 2.07 -5.80
C HIS A 56 -2.78 1.19 -6.08
N PHE A 57 -2.84 -0.02 -5.53
CA PHE A 57 -4.00 -0.90 -5.71
C PHE A 57 -5.29 -0.27 -5.19
N GLN A 58 -5.24 0.41 -4.04
CA GLN A 58 -6.39 1.15 -3.54
C GLN A 58 -6.78 2.32 -4.45
N SER A 59 -5.80 3.03 -5.01
CA SER A 59 -6.00 4.12 -5.98
C SER A 59 -6.74 3.61 -7.21
N GLU A 60 -6.23 2.55 -7.84
CA GLU A 60 -6.79 1.95 -9.05
C GLU A 60 -8.20 1.37 -8.80
N GLU A 61 -8.38 0.61 -7.72
CA GLU A 61 -9.67 0.01 -7.36
C GLU A 61 -10.75 1.06 -7.10
N ASN A 62 -10.39 2.23 -6.55
CA ASN A 62 -11.32 3.34 -6.36
C ASN A 62 -11.82 3.88 -7.71
N ILE A 63 -10.94 3.99 -8.71
CA ILE A 63 -11.31 4.44 -10.05
C ILE A 63 -12.18 3.38 -10.73
N MET A 64 -11.81 2.10 -10.64
CA MET A 64 -12.60 0.97 -11.15
C MET A 64 -14.00 0.94 -10.55
N PHE A 65 -14.12 1.09 -9.23
CA PHE A 65 -15.39 1.14 -8.53
C PHE A 65 -16.24 2.33 -8.99
N ALA A 66 -15.65 3.52 -9.08
CA ALA A 66 -16.34 4.71 -9.55
C ALA A 66 -16.84 4.58 -11.01
N ALA A 67 -16.07 3.88 -11.85
CA ALA A 67 -16.42 3.59 -13.23
C ALA A 67 -17.37 2.39 -13.40
N ARG A 68 -17.73 1.69 -12.32
CA ARG A 68 -18.49 0.43 -12.35
C ARG A 68 -17.84 -0.61 -13.26
N TYR A 69 -16.52 -0.74 -13.17
CA TYR A 69 -15.77 -1.71 -13.96
C TYR A 69 -16.21 -3.15 -13.60
N PRO A 70 -16.72 -3.94 -14.56
CA PRO A 70 -17.22 -5.30 -14.27
C PRO A 70 -16.14 -6.26 -13.75
N GLY A 71 -14.87 -6.00 -14.10
CA GLY A 71 -13.73 -6.83 -13.70
C GLY A 71 -13.16 -6.51 -12.32
N LEU A 72 -13.73 -5.56 -11.56
CA LEU A 72 -13.17 -5.07 -10.30
C LEU A 72 -12.81 -6.20 -9.31
N GLU A 73 -13.73 -7.12 -9.04
CA GLU A 73 -13.48 -8.16 -8.03
C GLU A 73 -12.37 -9.13 -8.44
N ALA A 74 -12.27 -9.46 -9.74
CA ALA A 74 -11.18 -10.29 -10.25
C ALA A 74 -9.83 -9.56 -10.20
N HIS A 75 -9.83 -8.26 -10.48
CA HIS A 75 -8.64 -7.41 -10.41
C HIS A 75 -8.15 -7.27 -8.96
N ARG A 76 -9.06 -6.94 -8.04
CA ARG A 76 -8.81 -6.90 -6.59
C ARG A 76 -8.27 -8.23 -6.05
N SER A 77 -8.82 -9.37 -6.48
CA SER A 77 -8.31 -10.68 -6.07
C SER A 77 -6.84 -10.87 -6.47
N THR A 78 -6.44 -10.37 -7.66
CA THR A 78 -5.04 -10.41 -8.10
C THR A 78 -4.15 -9.53 -7.22
N HIS A 79 -4.62 -8.34 -6.83
CA HIS A 79 -3.92 -7.47 -5.89
C HIS A 79 -3.75 -8.11 -4.50
N LEU A 80 -4.80 -8.71 -3.97
CA LEU A 80 -4.77 -9.34 -2.66
C LEU A 80 -3.76 -10.49 -2.62
N HIS A 81 -3.72 -11.35 -3.63
CA HIS A 81 -2.73 -12.43 -3.71
C HIS A 81 -1.30 -11.87 -3.75
N LEU A 82 -1.04 -10.80 -4.51
CA LEU A 82 0.27 -10.17 -4.50
C LEU A 82 0.62 -9.63 -3.10
N LEU A 83 -0.30 -8.93 -2.43
CA LEU A 83 -0.05 -8.40 -1.09
C LEU A 83 0.22 -9.52 -0.06
N GLU A 84 -0.43 -10.67 -0.20
CA GLU A 84 -0.15 -11.86 0.61
C GLU A 84 1.27 -12.39 0.37
N ASP A 85 1.68 -12.57 -0.89
CA ASP A 85 3.04 -12.99 -1.26
C ASP A 85 4.09 -12.02 -0.70
N LEU A 86 3.82 -10.73 -0.77
CA LEU A 86 4.72 -9.68 -0.24
C LEU A 86 4.80 -9.67 1.28
N ASN A 87 3.72 -10.03 1.97
CA ASN A 87 3.73 -10.17 3.43
C ASN A 87 4.62 -11.35 3.87
N ILE A 88 4.66 -12.45 3.09
CA ILE A 88 5.56 -13.58 3.34
C ILE A 88 7.01 -13.10 3.22
N VAL A 89 7.37 -12.41 2.13
CA VAL A 89 8.72 -11.85 1.97
C VAL A 89 9.09 -10.89 3.11
N MET A 90 8.14 -10.08 3.57
CA MET A 90 8.33 -9.16 4.70
C MET A 90 8.57 -9.88 6.04
N VAL A 91 8.12 -11.13 6.18
CA VAL A 91 8.43 -11.99 7.33
C VAL A 91 9.86 -12.52 7.19
N ASP A 92 10.22 -13.07 6.03
CA ASP A 92 11.55 -13.65 5.77
C ASP A 92 12.67 -12.60 5.94
N LEU A 93 12.44 -11.37 5.46
CA LEU A 93 13.36 -10.24 5.64
C LEU A 93 13.62 -9.86 7.11
N LYS A 94 12.76 -10.28 8.05
CA LYS A 94 12.95 -10.02 9.49
C LYS A 94 13.68 -11.15 10.20
N THR A 95 13.66 -12.36 9.65
CA THR A 95 14.21 -13.58 10.25
C THR A 95 15.57 -13.94 9.67
N GLU A 96 15.85 -13.58 8.42
CA GLU A 96 17.08 -13.93 7.72
C GLU A 96 18.07 -12.76 7.68
N ALA A 97 19.29 -13.00 8.18
CA ALA A 97 20.35 -11.99 8.18
C ALA A 97 20.98 -11.76 6.79
N ASP A 98 21.03 -12.81 5.96
CA ASP A 98 21.62 -12.81 4.61
C ASP A 98 20.56 -13.12 3.55
N TYR A 99 19.45 -12.36 3.56
CA TYR A 99 18.37 -12.52 2.59
C TYR A 99 18.85 -12.21 1.16
N ASN A 100 18.54 -13.09 0.21
CA ASN A 100 18.81 -12.85 -1.20
C ASN A 100 17.66 -12.03 -1.82
N TYR A 101 17.95 -10.81 -2.27
CA TYR A 101 16.95 -9.90 -2.85
C TYR A 101 16.67 -10.13 -4.35
N GLU A 102 17.46 -10.95 -5.04
CA GLU A 102 17.27 -11.19 -6.48
C GLU A 102 15.90 -11.82 -6.81
N PRO A 103 15.38 -12.82 -6.05
CA PRO A 103 14.08 -13.41 -6.32
C PRO A 103 12.92 -12.41 -6.22
N ILE A 104 12.89 -11.56 -5.18
CA ILE A 104 11.85 -10.54 -5.04
C ILE A 104 11.95 -9.48 -6.14
N LEU A 105 13.16 -9.10 -6.52
CA LEU A 105 13.38 -8.14 -7.61
C LEU A 105 12.87 -8.68 -8.95
N SER A 106 13.17 -9.95 -9.28
CA SER A 106 12.67 -10.63 -10.48
C SER A 106 11.15 -10.75 -10.44
N PHE A 107 10.59 -11.20 -9.31
CA PHE A 107 9.16 -11.33 -9.11
C PHE A 107 8.42 -10.02 -9.36
N PHE A 108 8.89 -8.90 -8.77
CA PHE A 108 8.24 -7.60 -8.98
C PHE A 108 8.33 -7.11 -10.41
N LYS A 109 9.47 -7.32 -11.09
CA LYS A 109 9.61 -6.96 -12.50
C LYS A 109 8.61 -7.72 -13.36
N ASP A 110 8.53 -9.03 -13.19
CA ASP A 110 7.64 -9.89 -13.98
C ASP A 110 6.18 -9.58 -13.67
N TRP A 111 5.84 -9.42 -12.39
CA TRP A 111 4.49 -9.07 -11.96
C TRP A 111 4.09 -7.69 -12.50
N TYR A 112 4.93 -6.66 -12.32
CA TYR A 112 4.67 -5.30 -12.78
C TYR A 112 4.43 -5.28 -14.29
N VAL A 113 5.33 -5.86 -15.09
CA VAL A 113 5.19 -5.86 -16.55
C VAL A 113 3.94 -6.61 -16.97
N ASN A 114 3.66 -7.78 -16.38
CA ASN A 114 2.52 -8.60 -16.78
C ASN A 114 1.18 -8.01 -16.33
N HIS A 115 1.11 -7.42 -15.14
CA HIS A 115 -0.10 -6.81 -14.60
C HIS A 115 -0.46 -5.54 -15.38
N THR A 116 0.48 -4.58 -15.47
CA THR A 116 0.28 -3.29 -16.16
C THR A 116 -0.10 -3.47 -17.63
N SER A 117 0.59 -4.36 -18.36
CA SER A 117 0.32 -4.57 -19.78
C SER A 117 -0.94 -5.38 -20.09
N LYS A 118 -1.58 -6.00 -19.09
CA LYS A 118 -2.74 -6.89 -19.31
C LYS A 118 -3.96 -6.55 -18.47
N ALA A 119 -3.84 -6.54 -17.14
CA ALA A 119 -4.97 -6.29 -16.26
C ALA A 119 -5.36 -4.81 -16.35
N ASP A 120 -4.41 -3.91 -16.12
CA ASP A 120 -4.66 -2.48 -16.03
C ASP A 120 -4.98 -1.91 -17.41
N MET A 121 -4.35 -2.44 -18.46
CA MET A 121 -4.71 -2.11 -19.85
C MET A 121 -6.18 -2.44 -20.18
N ARG A 122 -6.71 -3.59 -19.73
CA ARG A 122 -8.13 -3.93 -19.95
C ARG A 122 -9.06 -2.96 -19.22
N PHE A 123 -8.65 -2.49 -18.04
CA PHE A 123 -9.36 -1.46 -17.30
C PHE A 123 -9.30 -0.10 -18.02
N ALA A 124 -8.12 0.32 -18.47
CA ALA A 124 -7.93 1.55 -19.24
C ALA A 124 -8.76 1.57 -20.52
N GLU A 125 -8.77 0.47 -21.28
CA GLU A 125 -9.62 0.31 -22.45
C GLU A 125 -11.12 0.45 -22.13
N PHE A 126 -11.56 -0.08 -20.98
CA PHE A 126 -12.94 0.07 -20.53
C PHE A 126 -13.28 1.53 -20.24
N LEU A 127 -12.38 2.28 -19.58
CA LEU A 127 -12.56 3.71 -19.36
C LEU A 127 -12.63 4.48 -20.67
N ASN A 128 -11.73 4.19 -21.61
CA ASN A 128 -11.71 4.82 -22.93
C ASN A 128 -13.01 4.56 -23.69
N ARG A 129 -13.51 3.32 -23.70
CA ARG A 129 -14.82 3.00 -24.29
C ARG A 129 -15.96 3.76 -23.61
N GLN A 130 -15.93 3.89 -22.28
CA GLN A 130 -16.91 4.68 -21.55
C GLN A 130 -16.83 6.19 -21.84
N ALA A 131 -15.62 6.74 -21.97
CA ALA A 131 -15.39 8.13 -22.32
C ALA A 131 -15.91 8.43 -23.73
N LEU A 132 -15.60 7.58 -24.72
CA LEU A 132 -16.13 7.69 -26.08
C LEU A 132 -17.66 7.60 -26.13
N ALA A 133 -18.27 6.76 -25.29
CA ALA A 133 -19.72 6.69 -25.17
C ALA A 133 -20.34 7.94 -24.51
N LYS A 134 -19.58 8.62 -23.64
CA LYS A 134 -19.99 9.88 -22.98
C LYS A 134 -19.71 11.11 -23.84
N ASP A 135 -18.67 11.12 -24.66
CA ASP A 135 -18.34 12.24 -25.56
C ASP A 135 -19.33 12.41 -26.72
N GLN A 136 -20.13 11.36 -27.03
CA GLN A 136 -21.32 11.51 -27.87
C GLN A 136 -22.49 12.21 -27.16
N VAL A 137 -22.35 12.52 -25.86
CA VAL A 137 -23.34 13.18 -25.00
C VAL A 137 -22.63 14.21 -24.07
N SER A 138 -22.22 15.34 -24.66
CA SER A 138 -21.79 16.59 -23.99
C SER A 138 -20.37 16.69 -23.39
N GLN A 139 -19.65 17.76 -23.77
CA GLN A 139 -18.28 18.14 -23.35
C GLN A 139 -18.16 18.61 -21.88
N PRO A 140 -16.98 18.47 -21.24
CA PRO A 140 -16.62 19.23 -20.03
C PRO A 140 -15.42 20.18 -20.20
N THR A 141 -15.50 21.31 -19.49
CA THR A 141 -14.46 22.35 -19.35
C THR A 141 -13.44 22.02 -18.24
N ALA A 142 -12.19 22.47 -18.45
CA ALA A 142 -11.02 22.21 -17.61
C ALA A 142 -10.89 23.14 -16.38
N VAL A 143 -10.22 22.67 -15.32
CA VAL A 143 -9.80 23.49 -14.16
C VAL A 143 -8.34 23.17 -13.78
N GLY A 144 -7.53 24.22 -13.62
CA GLY A 144 -6.11 24.16 -13.26
C GLY A 144 -5.82 24.18 -11.75
N THR A 145 -4.63 23.74 -11.40
CA THR A 145 -4.12 23.54 -10.03
C THR A 145 -3.39 24.77 -9.47
N SER A 146 -3.65 25.13 -8.20
CA SER A 146 -2.94 26.17 -7.44
C SER A 146 -2.36 25.62 -6.13
N THR A 147 -1.18 26.11 -5.75
CA THR A 147 -0.24 25.55 -4.75
C THR A 147 -0.28 26.25 -3.38
N ALA A 148 -1.45 26.65 -2.88
CA ALA A 148 -1.58 27.25 -1.54
C ALA A 148 -1.91 26.18 -0.48
N PRO A 149 -1.49 26.34 0.81
CA PRO A 149 -1.90 25.45 1.89
C PRO A 149 -3.43 25.39 2.00
N PRO A 150 -4.04 24.21 2.25
CA PRO A 150 -5.47 24.04 2.11
C PRO A 150 -6.21 24.93 3.11
N ARG A 151 -6.95 25.91 2.59
CA ARG A 151 -7.99 26.63 3.33
C ARG A 151 -8.98 25.59 3.84
N ALA A 152 -9.50 25.74 5.06
CA ALA A 152 -10.50 24.83 5.61
C ALA A 152 -11.65 24.63 4.61
N LEU A 153 -11.80 23.39 4.12
CA LEU A 153 -12.79 23.02 3.11
C LEU A 153 -14.18 23.13 3.74
N LYS A 154 -15.08 23.94 3.17
CA LYS A 154 -16.47 24.06 3.62
C LYS A 154 -17.37 23.16 2.78
N ALA A 155 -18.54 22.80 3.31
CA ALA A 155 -19.54 22.03 2.56
C ALA A 155 -19.91 22.70 1.21
N SER A 156 -19.97 24.04 1.18
CA SER A 156 -20.22 24.80 -0.05
C SER A 156 -19.12 24.65 -1.11
N ASN A 157 -17.89 24.26 -0.74
CA ASN A 157 -16.85 23.92 -1.69
C ASN A 157 -17.14 22.57 -2.37
N LEU A 158 -17.68 21.60 -1.61
CA LEU A 158 -18.06 20.29 -2.11
C LEU A 158 -19.34 20.32 -2.95
N SER A 159 -20.21 21.33 -2.78
CA SER A 159 -21.42 21.53 -3.59
C SER A 159 -21.14 21.77 -5.08
N SER A 160 -19.88 22.03 -5.46
CA SER A 160 -19.44 22.10 -6.85
C SER A 160 -19.22 20.72 -7.50
N LEU A 161 -19.15 19.65 -6.71
CA LEU A 161 -19.04 18.27 -7.19
C LEU A 161 -20.40 17.78 -7.71
N SER A 162 -20.37 16.84 -8.65
CA SER A 162 -21.61 16.21 -9.14
C SER A 162 -22.31 15.46 -8.01
N LEU A 163 -23.65 15.39 -8.09
CA LEU A 163 -24.45 14.62 -7.14
C LEU A 163 -23.96 13.17 -7.04
N SER A 164 -23.63 12.54 -8.17
CA SER A 164 -23.14 11.16 -8.19
C SER A 164 -21.78 11.00 -7.48
N ILE A 165 -20.91 12.01 -7.51
CA ILE A 165 -19.65 12.00 -6.77
C ILE A 165 -19.94 12.11 -5.26
N LEU A 166 -20.81 13.04 -4.86
CA LEU A 166 -21.19 13.23 -3.45
C LEU A 166 -21.86 11.98 -2.88
N GLU A 167 -22.73 11.33 -3.65
CA GLU A 167 -23.38 10.06 -3.28
C GLU A 167 -22.36 8.92 -3.10
N ARG A 168 -21.36 8.83 -3.98
CA ARG A 168 -20.29 7.82 -3.84
C ARG A 168 -19.41 8.09 -2.62
N PHE A 169 -19.03 9.35 -2.37
CA PHE A 169 -18.32 9.73 -1.14
C PHE A 169 -19.13 9.35 0.11
N ALA A 170 -20.42 9.67 0.13
CA ALA A 170 -21.30 9.33 1.23
C ALA A 170 -21.40 7.80 1.43
N ALA A 171 -21.50 7.02 0.35
CA ALA A 171 -21.56 5.57 0.42
C ALA A 171 -20.28 4.96 1.02
N VAL A 172 -19.10 5.38 0.56
CA VAL A 172 -17.80 4.88 1.09
C VAL A 172 -17.64 5.23 2.57
N LEU A 173 -17.99 6.46 2.97
CA LEU A 173 -17.95 6.87 4.36
C LEU A 173 -18.92 6.05 5.22
N ALA A 174 -20.14 5.80 4.72
CA ALA A 174 -21.12 4.98 5.42
C ALA A 174 -20.66 3.52 5.59
N THR A 175 -20.10 2.91 4.54
CA THR A 175 -19.53 1.56 4.62
C THR A 175 -18.39 1.49 5.63
N SER A 176 -17.45 2.44 5.57
CA SER A 176 -16.31 2.51 6.49
C SER A 176 -16.77 2.66 7.95
N GLN A 177 -17.78 3.51 8.18
CA GLN A 177 -18.36 3.73 9.50
C GLN A 177 -19.09 2.50 10.04
N MET A 178 -19.80 1.77 9.17
CA MET A 178 -20.49 0.51 9.52
C MET A 178 -19.48 -0.58 9.89
N THR A 179 -18.41 -0.75 9.11
CA THR A 179 -17.34 -1.72 9.41
C THR A 179 -16.66 -1.41 10.74
N LEU A 180 -16.33 -0.14 11.00
CA LEU A 180 -15.74 0.27 12.29
C LEU A 180 -16.69 0.03 13.46
N HIS A 181 -18.00 0.27 13.29
CA HIS A 181 -19.00 -0.08 14.30
C HIS A 181 -19.00 -1.57 14.61
N SER A 182 -19.03 -2.43 13.59
CA SER A 182 -19.01 -3.89 13.77
C SER A 182 -17.78 -4.35 14.56
N LEU A 183 -16.59 -3.83 14.23
CA LEU A 183 -15.36 -4.16 14.96
C LEU A 183 -15.38 -3.68 16.41
N ILE A 184 -16.01 -2.53 16.68
CA ILE A 184 -16.19 -2.04 18.05
C ILE A 184 -17.20 -2.92 18.82
N GLU A 185 -18.24 -3.41 18.17
CA GLU A 185 -19.20 -4.34 18.75
C GLU A 185 -18.57 -5.69 19.13
N GLU A 186 -17.65 -6.22 18.31
CA GLU A 186 -16.93 -7.47 18.61
C GLU A 186 -16.16 -7.40 19.93
N ILE A 187 -15.57 -6.24 20.25
CA ILE A 187 -14.81 -6.07 21.49
C ILE A 187 -15.69 -5.65 22.68
N GLN A 188 -16.97 -5.33 22.45
CA GLN A 188 -17.90 -4.85 23.48
C GLN A 188 -18.05 -5.83 24.67
N PRO A 189 -18.17 -7.16 24.48
CA PRO A 189 -18.31 -8.10 25.60
C PRO A 189 -17.05 -8.17 26.48
N ALA A 190 -15.87 -8.10 25.85
CA ALA A 190 -14.59 -8.29 26.54
C ALA A 190 -13.99 -6.99 27.11
N LYS A 191 -14.26 -5.84 26.46
CA LYS A 191 -13.65 -4.53 26.74
C LYS A 191 -14.66 -3.37 26.59
N PRO A 192 -15.76 -3.37 27.37
CA PRO A 192 -16.87 -2.41 27.19
C PRO A 192 -16.47 -0.94 27.34
N VAL A 193 -15.51 -0.64 28.23
CA VAL A 193 -15.01 0.74 28.44
C VAL A 193 -14.21 1.25 27.23
N ILE A 194 -13.43 0.39 26.59
CA ILE A 194 -12.66 0.75 25.39
C ILE A 194 -13.61 0.92 24.21
N ALA A 195 -14.54 -0.03 24.04
CA ALA A 195 -15.55 0.02 23.00
C ALA A 195 -16.37 1.32 23.07
N ALA A 196 -16.87 1.69 24.25
CA ALA A 196 -17.60 2.95 24.44
C ALA A 196 -16.78 4.21 24.10
N LYS A 197 -15.47 4.21 24.36
CA LYS A 197 -14.58 5.32 23.97
C LYS A 197 -14.38 5.39 22.45
N LEU A 198 -14.19 4.25 21.80
CA LEU A 198 -14.06 4.17 20.35
C LEU A 198 -15.36 4.56 19.64
N THR A 199 -16.52 4.12 20.14
CA THR A 199 -17.84 4.55 19.62
C THR A 199 -18.02 6.07 19.73
N ARG A 200 -17.59 6.70 20.83
CA ARG A 200 -17.66 8.16 20.97
C ARG A 200 -16.78 8.89 19.95
N LEU A 201 -15.55 8.41 19.73
CA LEU A 201 -14.68 8.97 18.71
C LEU A 201 -15.27 8.80 17.30
N LEU A 202 -15.85 7.63 17.02
CA LEU A 202 -16.46 7.32 15.74
C LEU A 202 -17.69 8.19 15.46
N ASN A 203 -18.56 8.38 16.46
CA ASN A 203 -19.73 9.26 16.36
C ASN A 203 -19.36 10.74 16.20
N ASN A 204 -18.20 11.14 16.73
CA ASN A 204 -17.63 12.48 16.55
C ASN A 204 -16.79 12.60 15.27
N GLN A 205 -16.77 11.58 14.41
CA GLN A 205 -15.97 11.53 13.17
C GLN A 205 -14.46 11.74 13.39
N ASP A 206 -13.95 11.43 14.58
CA ASP A 206 -12.53 11.57 14.92
C ASP A 206 -11.73 10.33 14.46
N TYR A 207 -11.78 10.09 13.14
CA TYR A 207 -11.10 8.97 12.49
C TYR A 207 -9.57 9.05 12.62
N THR A 208 -9.01 10.26 12.69
CA THR A 208 -7.58 10.49 12.87
C THR A 208 -7.09 9.96 14.21
N THR A 209 -7.80 10.26 15.30
CA THR A 209 -7.46 9.74 16.62
C THR A 209 -7.62 8.22 16.68
N ILE A 210 -8.71 7.67 16.12
CA ILE A 210 -8.92 6.21 16.05
C ILE A 210 -7.75 5.55 15.32
N THR A 211 -7.39 6.07 14.14
CA THR A 211 -6.29 5.55 13.32
C THR A 211 -4.97 5.57 14.07
N THR A 212 -4.63 6.70 14.69
CA THR A 212 -3.37 6.88 15.44
C THR A 212 -3.28 5.91 16.62
N LEU A 213 -4.37 5.76 17.39
CA LEU A 213 -4.41 4.85 18.54
C LEU A 213 -4.26 3.39 18.11
N VAL A 214 -4.98 2.97 17.07
CA VAL A 214 -4.92 1.59 16.56
C VAL A 214 -3.52 1.28 16.02
N GLN A 215 -2.95 2.16 15.20
CA GLN A 215 -1.61 1.97 14.65
C GLN A 215 -0.54 1.93 15.75
N THR A 216 -0.61 2.83 16.73
CA THR A 216 0.33 2.86 17.87
C THR A 216 0.24 1.57 18.68
N ALA A 217 -0.98 1.10 18.99
CA ALA A 217 -1.19 -0.13 19.74
C ALA A 217 -0.71 -1.38 18.98
N LEU A 218 -0.93 -1.42 17.66
CA LEU A 218 -0.45 -2.48 16.79
C LEU A 218 1.09 -2.53 16.75
N GLN A 219 1.73 -1.37 16.56
CA GLN A 219 3.19 -1.25 16.58
C GLN A 219 3.79 -1.70 17.91
N ALA A 220 3.19 -1.28 19.04
CA ALA A 220 3.65 -1.69 20.38
C ALA A 220 3.56 -3.21 20.60
N ARG A 221 2.46 -3.85 20.17
CA ARG A 221 2.31 -5.32 20.26
C ARG A 221 3.31 -6.07 19.40
N LEU A 222 3.50 -5.63 18.16
CA LEU A 222 4.49 -6.22 17.25
C LEU A 222 5.92 -6.07 17.78
N ALA A 223 6.24 -4.96 18.45
CA ALA A 223 7.53 -4.76 19.10
C ALA A 223 7.73 -5.67 20.31
N ALA A 224 6.71 -5.85 21.16
CA ALA A 224 6.76 -6.68 22.36
C ALA A 224 6.83 -8.20 22.06
N ALA A 225 6.34 -8.64 20.90
CA ALA A 225 6.38 -10.04 20.48
C ALA A 225 7.77 -10.50 19.98
N ARG A 226 8.78 -9.62 19.90
CA ARG A 226 10.14 -10.00 19.50
C ARG A 226 10.84 -10.73 20.66
N PRO A 227 11.37 -11.95 20.46
CA PRO A 227 12.07 -12.67 21.52
C PRO A 227 13.34 -11.91 21.93
N VAL A 228 13.52 -11.73 23.23
CA VAL A 228 14.76 -11.21 23.82
C VAL A 228 15.86 -12.23 23.52
N ARG A 229 16.81 -11.90 22.63
CA ARG A 229 18.02 -12.71 22.43
C ARG A 229 18.73 -12.86 23.78
N SER A 230 18.72 -14.06 24.34
CA SER A 230 19.51 -14.39 25.52
C SER A 230 21.00 -14.26 25.14
N LYS A 231 21.73 -13.44 25.89
CA LYS A 231 23.19 -13.48 25.85
C LYS A 231 23.63 -14.77 26.53
N SER A 232 24.00 -15.78 25.76
CA SER A 232 24.66 -16.99 26.27
C SER A 232 25.88 -17.34 25.41
N ALA A 233 27.03 -17.34 26.10
CA ALA A 233 28.25 -18.10 25.85
C ALA A 233 29.10 -17.84 24.59
N ALA A 234 30.26 -17.23 24.81
CA ALA A 234 31.55 -17.84 24.44
C ALA A 234 32.71 -17.14 25.18
N ALA A 235 32.91 -17.48 26.45
CA ALA A 235 34.21 -17.29 27.10
C ALA A 235 35.14 -18.40 26.59
N GLY A 236 35.95 -18.09 25.57
CA GLY A 236 36.99 -18.97 25.07
C GLY A 236 38.05 -19.22 26.15
N LYS A 237 38.10 -20.43 26.69
CA LYS A 237 39.26 -20.92 27.44
C LYS A 237 40.42 -21.10 26.46
N ALA A 238 41.41 -20.21 26.56
CA ALA A 238 42.71 -20.39 25.91
C ALA A 238 43.51 -21.46 26.67
N SER A 239 43.61 -22.65 26.10
CA SER A 239 44.62 -23.64 26.48
C SER A 239 45.91 -23.33 25.71
N ARG A 240 46.93 -22.82 26.40
CA ARG A 240 48.31 -22.73 25.87
C ARG A 240 48.97 -24.12 25.95
N PRO A 241 49.72 -24.57 24.93
CA PRO A 241 50.66 -25.67 25.11
C PRO A 241 51.96 -25.16 25.76
N ARG A 242 52.49 -25.98 26.66
CA ARG A 242 53.75 -25.80 27.40
C ARG A 242 54.93 -26.17 26.48
N PRO A 243 56.09 -25.48 26.52
CA PRO A 243 57.28 -25.93 25.82
C PRO A 243 58.01 -26.98 26.67
N GLU A 244 58.42 -28.10 26.05
CA GLU A 244 59.41 -29.01 26.65
C GLU A 244 60.83 -28.53 26.30
N PRO A 245 61.79 -28.60 27.24
CA PRO A 245 63.20 -28.39 26.94
C PRO A 245 63.93 -29.73 26.71
N ILE A 246 64.72 -29.74 25.62
CA ILE A 246 65.95 -30.50 25.30
C ILE A 246 66.08 -31.92 25.87
#